data_AF-A0A7W2EWC6-F1
#
_entry.id   AF-A0A7W2EWC6-F1
#
_cell.length_a   1.000
_cell.length_b   1.000
_cell.length_c   1.000
_cell.angle_alpha   90.00
_cell.angle_beta   90.00
_cell.angle_gamma   90.00
#
_symmetry.space_group_name_H-M   'P 1'
#
loop_
_entity.id
_entity.type
_entity.pdbx_description
1 polymer ?
#
loop_
_entity_poly.entity_id
_entity_poly.type
_entity_poly.pdbx_seq_one_letter_code
_entity_poly.pdbx_strand_id
1 'polypeptide(L)'
;MIPRSGDRSFDLALARTLAAVSETLKVLPSFAYYDDYDGLNAYATPKVRLVNADGTVLFGQRLLSRLMSGKESPEVAVAAVCAHEFGHILQFKRGLDKVVGAGQRTVKRVELQADFFAGYFAGVRKLQRPNFPAAVFAMTQYHFGDNMVNDPGHHGTPEERGAAISKGFEIAYREKRSLSEAIQAANNFALSL
;
A
#
# COMPACT_ATOMS: atom_id res chain seq x y z
N MET A 1 -15.16 14.17 3.96
CA MET A 1 -14.01 13.93 3.05
C MET A 1 -13.41 15.27 2.71
N ILE A 2 -12.10 15.38 2.83
CA ILE A 2 -11.34 16.59 2.58
C ILE A 2 -10.58 16.38 1.26
N PRO A 3 -10.77 17.23 0.25
CA PRO A 3 -10.26 16.95 -1.10
C PRO A 3 -8.76 17.24 -1.29
N ARG A 4 -8.11 17.91 -0.33
CA ARG A 4 -6.75 18.45 -0.48
C ARG A 4 -5.97 18.35 0.84
N SER A 5 -4.65 18.25 0.77
CA SER A 5 -3.79 18.22 1.97
C SER A 5 -3.61 19.58 2.63
N GLY A 6 -3.77 20.66 1.86
CA GLY A 6 -3.41 22.02 2.27
C GLY A 6 -2.12 22.52 1.60
N ASP A 7 -1.34 21.65 0.96
CA ASP A 7 -0.19 21.99 0.11
C ASP A 7 -0.46 21.60 -1.35
N ARG A 8 -0.61 22.61 -2.21
CA ARG A 8 -0.93 22.42 -3.63
C ARG A 8 0.19 21.72 -4.41
N SER A 9 1.44 22.00 -4.09
CA SER A 9 2.60 21.41 -4.78
C SER A 9 2.71 19.93 -4.45
N PHE A 10 2.53 19.61 -3.16
CA PHE A 10 2.46 18.23 -2.69
C PHE A 10 1.26 17.49 -3.30
N ASP A 11 0.05 18.07 -3.29
CA ASP A 11 -1.14 17.45 -3.88
C ASP A 11 -0.92 17.08 -5.35
N LEU A 12 -0.29 17.95 -6.14
CA LEU A 12 0.03 17.68 -7.54
C LEU A 12 1.08 16.55 -7.70
N ALA A 13 2.10 16.54 -6.85
CA ALA A 13 3.12 15.50 -6.85
C ALA A 13 2.53 14.13 -6.45
N LEU A 14 1.69 14.11 -5.41
CA LEU A 14 0.99 12.93 -4.96
C LEU A 14 0.03 12.42 -6.04
N ALA A 15 -0.75 13.30 -6.69
CA ALA A 15 -1.66 12.89 -7.77
C ALA A 15 -0.93 12.16 -8.91
N ARG A 16 0.27 12.62 -9.29
CA ARG A 16 1.12 11.93 -10.28
C ARG A 16 1.60 10.56 -9.79
N THR A 17 1.93 10.45 -8.50
CA THR A 17 2.30 9.17 -7.88
C THR A 17 1.11 8.22 -7.84
N LEU A 18 -0.06 8.66 -7.41
CA LEU A 18 -1.30 7.85 -7.39
C LEU A 18 -1.69 7.37 -8.79
N ALA A 19 -1.51 8.21 -9.82
CA ALA A 19 -1.70 7.79 -11.21
C ALA A 19 -0.70 6.69 -11.62
N ALA A 20 0.56 6.78 -11.19
CA ALA A 20 1.55 5.74 -11.45
C ALA A 20 1.25 4.42 -10.71
N VAL A 21 0.76 4.49 -9.48
CA VAL A 21 0.30 3.30 -8.72
C VAL A 21 -0.89 2.67 -9.42
N SER A 22 -1.89 3.48 -9.81
CA SER A 22 -3.09 3.05 -10.56
C SER A 22 -2.70 2.28 -11.82
N GLU A 23 -1.77 2.83 -12.60
CA GLU A 23 -1.31 2.23 -13.84
C GLU A 23 -0.53 0.92 -13.61
N THR A 24 0.27 0.87 -12.53
CA THR A 24 1.07 -0.31 -12.18
C THR A 24 0.21 -1.46 -11.67
N LEU A 25 -0.76 -1.17 -10.81
CA LEU A 25 -1.63 -2.17 -10.19
C LEU A 25 -2.96 -2.38 -10.94
N LYS A 26 -3.19 -1.63 -12.02
CA LYS A 26 -4.41 -1.69 -12.85
C LYS A 26 -5.70 -1.53 -12.04
N VAL A 27 -5.67 -0.57 -11.11
CA VAL A 27 -6.80 -0.16 -10.26
C VAL A 27 -7.04 1.34 -10.36
N LEU A 28 -8.28 1.75 -10.15
CA LEU A 28 -8.70 3.15 -10.16
C LEU A 28 -9.57 3.46 -8.94
N PRO A 29 -8.99 3.66 -7.74
CA PRO A 29 -9.76 4.06 -6.58
C PRO A 29 -10.07 5.56 -6.59
N SER A 30 -11.16 5.92 -5.92
CA SER A 30 -11.34 7.29 -5.43
C SER A 30 -10.31 7.55 -4.32
N PHE A 31 -9.80 8.78 -4.19
CA PHE A 31 -8.89 9.16 -3.11
C PHE A 31 -9.40 10.44 -2.44
N ALA A 32 -9.44 10.44 -1.11
CA ALA A 32 -9.73 11.65 -0.34
C ALA A 32 -9.04 11.60 1.02
N TYR A 33 -8.86 12.77 1.62
CA TYR A 33 -8.43 12.87 3.00
C TYR A 33 -9.62 12.79 3.96
N TYR A 34 -9.36 12.44 5.22
CA TYR A 34 -10.32 12.57 6.31
C TYR A 34 -9.62 12.96 7.61
N ASP A 35 -10.42 13.39 8.59
CA ASP A 35 -9.93 13.68 9.93
C ASP A 35 -9.87 12.37 10.73
N ASP A 36 -8.63 11.90 10.97
CA ASP A 36 -8.27 10.70 11.70
C ASP A 36 -8.00 11.03 13.19
N TYR A 37 -8.94 11.76 13.80
CA TYR A 37 -8.82 12.28 15.17
C TYR A 37 -8.73 11.16 16.24
N ASP A 38 -9.29 10.00 15.94
CA ASP A 38 -9.39 8.80 16.78
C ASP A 38 -8.20 7.84 16.64
N GLY A 39 -7.30 8.06 15.68
CA GLY A 39 -6.06 7.32 15.52
C GLY A 39 -5.44 7.54 14.14
N LEU A 40 -4.10 7.63 14.08
CA LEU A 40 -3.38 7.83 12.81
C LEU A 40 -3.67 6.69 11.85
N ASN A 41 -4.35 6.95 10.73
CA ASN A 41 -4.83 5.86 9.88
C ASN A 41 -5.03 6.24 8.41
N ALA A 42 -4.76 5.30 7.52
CA ALA A 42 -5.22 5.29 6.13
C ALA A 42 -5.90 3.94 5.89
N TYR A 43 -6.93 3.90 5.03
CA TYR A 43 -7.59 2.65 4.71
C TYR A 43 -8.25 2.65 3.34
N ALA A 44 -8.37 1.45 2.78
CA ALA A 44 -9.11 1.16 1.56
C ALA A 44 -10.47 0.53 1.88
N THR A 45 -11.45 0.76 1.00
CA THR A 45 -12.76 0.11 1.05
C THR A 45 -13.26 -0.20 -0.37
N PRO A 46 -13.98 -1.32 -0.58
CA PRO A 46 -14.62 -1.60 -1.86
C PRO A 46 -15.81 -0.66 -2.15
N LYS A 47 -16.24 0.15 -1.16
CA LYS A 47 -17.32 1.12 -1.37
C LYS A 47 -16.89 2.19 -2.36
N VAL A 48 -17.63 2.30 -3.45
CA VAL A 48 -17.40 3.23 -4.55
C VAL A 48 -18.04 4.59 -4.22
N ARG A 49 -17.26 5.68 -4.34
CA ARG A 49 -17.75 7.05 -4.10
C ARG A 49 -17.73 7.95 -5.33
N LEU A 50 -17.13 7.49 -6.43
CA LEU A 50 -17.12 8.14 -7.74
C LEU A 50 -17.55 7.14 -8.82
N VAL A 51 -18.14 7.63 -9.90
CA VAL A 51 -18.53 6.79 -11.04
C VAL A 51 -17.28 6.10 -11.62
N ASN A 52 -17.36 4.79 -11.89
CA ASN A 52 -16.29 3.94 -12.44
C ASN A 52 -15.03 3.74 -11.56
N ALA A 53 -15.11 3.92 -10.24
CA ALA A 53 -13.99 3.59 -9.35
C ALA A 53 -14.03 2.13 -8.87
N ASP A 54 -12.86 1.52 -8.67
CA ASP A 54 -12.69 0.16 -8.15
C ASP A 54 -12.86 0.08 -6.61
N GLY A 55 -12.98 1.23 -5.94
CA GLY A 55 -13.12 1.38 -4.50
C GLY A 55 -12.73 2.79 -4.06
N THR A 56 -12.48 2.97 -2.77
CA THR A 56 -12.07 4.25 -2.19
C THR A 56 -10.89 4.06 -1.24
N VAL A 57 -9.89 4.92 -1.35
CA VAL A 57 -8.82 5.11 -0.37
C VAL A 57 -9.08 6.39 0.41
N LEU A 58 -9.03 6.30 1.74
CA LEU A 58 -9.17 7.41 2.66
C LEU A 58 -7.87 7.56 3.45
N PHE A 59 -7.28 8.75 3.40
CA PHE A 59 -5.98 9.03 4.02
C PHE A 59 -6.12 10.05 5.16
N GLY A 60 -5.68 9.70 6.35
CA GLY A 60 -5.78 10.58 7.53
C GLY A 60 -4.88 11.81 7.42
N GLN A 61 -5.40 13.00 7.77
CA GLN A 61 -4.59 14.23 7.74
C GLN A 61 -3.50 14.24 8.81
N ARG A 62 -3.75 13.67 10.00
CA ARG A 62 -2.76 13.59 11.07
C ARG A 62 -1.69 12.55 10.73
N LEU A 63 -2.07 11.42 10.13
CA LEU A 63 -1.12 10.47 9.55
C LEU A 63 -0.26 11.15 8.47
N LEU A 64 -0.86 11.93 7.57
CA LEU A 64 -0.11 12.69 6.57
C LEU A 64 0.90 13.63 7.24
N SER A 65 0.46 14.44 8.22
CA SER A 65 1.35 15.34 8.95
C SER A 65 2.49 14.58 9.64
N ARG A 66 2.20 13.40 10.23
CA ARG A 66 3.20 12.56 10.88
C ARG A 66 4.26 12.07 9.89
N LEU A 67 3.86 11.54 8.73
CA LEU A 67 4.79 11.07 7.70
C LEU A 67 5.59 12.24 7.11
N MET A 68 4.94 13.37 6.85
CA MET A 68 5.57 14.57 6.32
C MET A 68 6.58 15.22 7.28
N SER A 69 6.50 14.92 8.58
CA SER A 69 7.48 15.36 9.58
C SER A 69 8.78 14.51 9.60
N GLY A 70 8.81 13.40 8.86
CA GLY A 70 9.98 12.54 8.72
C GLY A 70 11.11 13.20 7.93
N LYS A 71 12.36 12.74 8.18
CA LYS A 71 13.56 13.36 7.58
C LYS A 71 13.97 12.75 6.23
N GLU A 72 13.68 11.47 6.01
CA GLU A 72 14.15 10.73 4.83
C GLU A 72 13.02 10.54 3.81
N SER A 73 12.99 11.40 2.78
CA SER A 73 12.01 11.34 1.68
C SER A 73 10.56 11.15 2.16
N PRO A 74 10.02 12.07 2.99
CA PRO A 74 8.70 11.95 3.60
C PRO A 74 7.57 11.72 2.59
N GLU A 75 7.65 12.33 1.41
CA GLU A 75 6.71 12.16 0.31
C GLU A 75 6.68 10.71 -0.23
N VAL A 76 7.81 10.00 -0.12
CA VAL A 76 7.93 8.59 -0.52
C VAL A 76 7.34 7.69 0.55
N ALA A 77 7.43 8.06 1.84
CA ALA A 77 6.73 7.35 2.91
C ALA A 77 5.20 7.45 2.72
N VAL A 78 4.68 8.62 2.35
CA VAL A 78 3.26 8.77 1.98
C VAL A 78 2.90 7.91 0.77
N ALA A 79 3.77 7.88 -0.25
CA ALA A 79 3.58 7.03 -1.41
C ALA A 79 3.55 5.53 -1.04
N ALA A 80 4.35 5.11 -0.07
CA ALA A 80 4.38 3.72 0.40
C ALA A 80 3.06 3.29 1.06
N VAL A 81 2.50 4.15 1.91
CA VAL A 81 1.17 3.91 2.50
C VAL A 81 0.09 3.91 1.42
N CYS A 82 0.11 4.88 0.49
CA CYS A 82 -0.87 4.90 -0.61
C CYS A 82 -0.77 3.64 -1.50
N ALA A 83 0.44 3.17 -1.80
CA ALA A 83 0.62 1.97 -2.61
C ALA A 83 0.11 0.70 -1.91
N HIS A 84 0.24 0.63 -0.59
CA HIS A 84 -0.36 -0.42 0.24
C HIS A 84 -1.89 -0.38 0.15
N GLU A 85 -2.50 0.79 0.34
CA GLU A 85 -3.97 0.93 0.21
C GLU A 85 -4.47 0.57 -1.20
N PHE A 86 -3.72 0.91 -2.24
CA PHE A 86 -4.06 0.51 -3.61
C PHE A 86 -3.89 -1.01 -3.81
N GLY A 87 -2.99 -1.65 -3.06
CA GLY A 87 -2.89 -3.10 -2.95
C GLY A 87 -4.20 -3.72 -2.45
N HIS A 88 -4.82 -3.14 -1.42
CA HIS A 88 -6.15 -3.57 -0.97
C HIS A 88 -7.23 -3.36 -2.03
N ILE A 89 -7.22 -2.25 -2.76
CA ILE A 89 -8.15 -2.04 -3.88
C ILE A 89 -7.99 -3.13 -4.94
N LEU A 90 -6.75 -3.54 -5.24
CA LEU A 90 -6.49 -4.66 -6.15
C LEU A 90 -7.05 -5.97 -5.59
N GLN A 91 -6.87 -6.22 -4.29
CA GLN A 91 -7.45 -7.39 -3.63
C GLN A 91 -8.97 -7.41 -3.79
N PHE A 92 -9.67 -6.32 -3.45
CA PHE A 92 -11.12 -6.22 -3.57
C PHE A 92 -11.59 -6.43 -5.01
N LYS A 93 -10.94 -5.78 -5.97
CA LYS A 93 -11.26 -5.87 -7.41
C LYS A 93 -11.15 -7.31 -7.93
N ARG A 94 -10.22 -8.10 -7.39
CA ARG A 94 -9.90 -9.46 -7.86
C ARG A 94 -10.38 -10.55 -6.91
N GLY A 95 -11.00 -10.20 -5.77
CA GLY A 95 -11.41 -11.12 -4.72
C GLY A 95 -10.25 -11.85 -4.03
N LEU A 96 -9.05 -11.27 -4.01
CA LEU A 96 -7.84 -11.93 -3.46
C LEU A 96 -7.87 -11.97 -1.93
N ASP A 97 -8.45 -10.94 -1.30
CA ASP A 97 -8.68 -10.84 0.15
C ASP A 97 -9.44 -12.08 0.67
N LYS A 98 -10.47 -12.52 -0.07
CA LYS A 98 -11.26 -13.71 0.25
C LYS A 98 -10.47 -15.00 0.12
N VAL A 99 -9.46 -15.03 -0.75
CA VAL A 99 -8.62 -16.21 -0.98
C VAL A 99 -7.56 -16.31 0.10
N VAL A 100 -6.78 -15.24 0.32
CA VAL A 100 -5.65 -15.28 1.27
C VAL A 100 -6.09 -15.19 2.73
N GLY A 101 -7.23 -14.56 3.00
CA GLY A 101 -7.83 -14.47 4.33
C GLY A 101 -8.68 -15.69 4.72
N ALA A 102 -8.93 -16.63 3.81
CA ALA A 102 -9.77 -17.79 4.11
C ALA A 102 -9.21 -18.62 5.28
N GLY A 103 -10.04 -18.83 6.31
CA GLY A 103 -9.68 -19.63 7.48
C GLY A 103 -8.65 -18.99 8.42
N GLN A 104 -8.27 -17.73 8.19
CA GLN A 104 -7.34 -17.01 9.06
C GLN A 104 -8.04 -16.41 10.28
N ARG A 105 -7.34 -16.40 11.42
CA ARG A 105 -7.81 -15.75 12.66
C ARG A 105 -7.48 -14.27 12.71
N THR A 106 -6.54 -13.81 11.88
CA THR A 106 -6.05 -12.43 11.82
C THR A 106 -6.04 -11.93 10.38
N VAL A 107 -5.92 -10.61 10.21
CA VAL A 107 -5.81 -9.97 8.87
C VAL A 107 -4.43 -10.10 8.23
N LYS A 108 -3.42 -10.59 8.97
CA LYS A 108 -2.00 -10.68 8.57
C LYS A 108 -1.75 -11.04 7.11
N ARG A 109 -2.35 -12.12 6.59
CA ARG A 109 -2.10 -12.56 5.20
C ARG A 109 -2.61 -11.56 4.16
N VAL A 110 -3.72 -10.88 4.44
CA VAL A 110 -4.28 -9.84 3.57
C VAL A 110 -3.37 -8.62 3.56
N GLU A 111 -2.92 -8.20 4.75
CA GLU A 111 -2.02 -7.04 4.94
C GLU A 111 -0.65 -7.24 4.29
N LEU A 112 -0.01 -8.39 4.53
CA LEU A 112 1.30 -8.70 3.95
C LEU A 112 1.23 -8.87 2.43
N GLN A 113 0.08 -9.27 1.88
CA GLN A 113 -0.12 -9.26 0.44
C GLN A 113 -0.24 -7.81 -0.11
N ALA A 114 -0.92 -6.90 0.60
CA ALA A 114 -0.96 -5.50 0.22
C ALA A 114 0.43 -4.85 0.27
N ASP A 115 1.24 -5.18 1.28
CA ASP A 115 2.66 -4.80 1.36
C ASP A 115 3.47 -5.33 0.18
N PHE A 116 3.24 -6.57 -0.23
CA PHE A 116 3.87 -7.13 -1.42
C PHE A 116 3.54 -6.29 -2.66
N PHE A 117 2.28 -5.89 -2.86
CA PHE A 117 1.90 -5.05 -4.01
C PHE A 117 2.51 -3.64 -3.95
N ALA A 118 2.63 -3.06 -2.75
CA ALA A 118 3.36 -1.81 -2.57
C ALA A 118 4.85 -1.94 -2.94
N GLY A 119 5.48 -3.05 -2.55
CA GLY A 119 6.84 -3.40 -2.94
C GLY A 119 7.00 -3.57 -4.45
N TYR A 120 6.06 -4.27 -5.09
CA TYR A 120 6.01 -4.43 -6.55
C TYR A 120 5.99 -3.07 -7.26
N PHE A 121 5.14 -2.14 -6.80
CA PHE A 121 5.14 -0.77 -7.30
C PHE A 121 6.51 -0.08 -7.11
N ALA A 122 7.11 -0.18 -5.93
CA ALA A 122 8.42 0.41 -5.67
C ALA A 122 9.51 -0.12 -6.63
N GLY A 123 9.48 -1.41 -6.96
CA GLY A 123 10.37 -2.03 -7.93
C GLY A 123 10.17 -1.51 -9.36
N VAL A 124 8.92 -1.40 -9.80
CA VAL A 124 8.58 -0.78 -11.10
C VAL A 124 9.07 0.67 -11.16
N ARG A 125 8.88 1.45 -10.08
CA ARG A 125 9.36 2.83 -9.99
C ARG A 125 10.88 2.93 -10.02
N LYS A 126 11.59 2.00 -9.38
CA LYS A 126 13.05 1.94 -9.42
C LYS A 126 13.58 1.65 -10.82
N LEU A 127 12.91 0.78 -11.59
CA LEU A 127 13.24 0.55 -13.01
C LEU A 127 13.05 1.81 -13.85
N GLN A 128 11.97 2.55 -13.64
CA GLN A 128 11.67 3.80 -14.37
C GLN A 128 12.56 4.97 -13.95
N ARG A 129 12.98 4.99 -12.67
CA ARG A 129 13.75 6.08 -12.05
C ARG A 129 14.83 5.45 -11.15
N PRO A 130 16.06 5.28 -11.64
CA PRO A 130 17.13 4.63 -10.89
C PRO A 130 17.42 5.25 -9.51
N ASN A 131 17.15 6.54 -9.31
CA ASN A 131 17.33 7.23 -8.04
C ASN A 131 16.11 7.19 -7.11
N PHE A 132 15.04 6.48 -7.47
CA PHE A 132 13.87 6.33 -6.59
C PHE A 132 14.27 5.65 -5.27
N PRO A 133 13.96 6.23 -4.09
CA PRO A 133 14.39 5.69 -2.80
C PRO A 133 13.46 4.55 -2.35
N ALA A 134 13.46 3.44 -3.10
CA ALA A 134 12.57 2.29 -2.87
C ALA A 134 12.70 1.67 -1.48
N ALA A 135 13.86 1.77 -0.82
CA ALA A 135 14.07 1.28 0.54
C ALA A 135 13.15 1.95 1.58
N VAL A 136 12.70 3.18 1.32
CA VAL A 136 11.74 3.90 2.18
C VAL A 136 10.42 3.15 2.29
N PHE A 137 10.01 2.37 1.27
CA PHE A 137 8.80 1.54 1.35
C PHE A 137 8.93 0.46 2.43
N ALA A 138 10.06 -0.25 2.45
CA ALA A 138 10.28 -1.32 3.41
C ALA A 138 10.38 -0.74 4.83
N MET A 139 11.11 0.38 5.00
CA MET A 139 11.22 1.07 6.29
C MET A 139 9.88 1.60 6.79
N THR A 140 9.06 2.17 5.89
CA THR A 140 7.74 2.70 6.25
C THR A 140 6.85 1.58 6.78
N GLN A 141 6.75 0.45 6.07
CA GLN A 141 5.88 -0.65 6.51
C GLN A 141 6.43 -1.41 7.71
N TYR A 142 7.76 -1.51 7.86
CA TYR A 142 8.40 -2.01 9.07
C TYR A 142 7.92 -1.24 10.31
N HIS A 143 7.87 0.09 10.25
CA HIS A 143 7.45 0.92 11.38
C HIS A 143 5.95 0.85 11.73
N PHE A 144 5.13 0.33 10.83
CA PHE A 144 3.71 0.10 11.06
C PHE A 144 3.40 -1.35 11.50
N GLY A 145 4.40 -2.24 11.54
CA GLY A 145 4.21 -3.59 12.06
C GLY A 145 3.97 -3.63 13.57
N ASP A 146 3.38 -4.73 14.04
CA ASP A 146 3.02 -4.93 15.44
C ASP A 146 3.38 -6.35 15.90
N ASN A 147 3.49 -6.57 17.22
CA ASN A 147 3.78 -7.90 17.79
C ASN A 147 2.56 -8.57 18.45
N MET A 148 1.34 -8.10 18.13
CA MET A 148 0.09 -8.53 18.75
C MET A 148 -0.47 -9.79 18.06
N VAL A 149 0.33 -10.85 17.94
CA VAL A 149 0.05 -12.03 17.09
C VAL A 149 -1.28 -12.77 17.34
N ASN A 150 -1.89 -12.57 18.50
CA ASN A 150 -3.19 -13.16 18.86
C ASN A 150 -4.38 -12.22 18.65
N ASP A 151 -4.13 -10.96 18.27
CA ASP A 151 -5.15 -9.96 17.98
C ASP A 151 -5.72 -10.19 16.56
N PRO A 152 -7.04 -10.21 16.36
CA PRO A 152 -7.64 -10.33 15.03
C PRO A 152 -7.17 -9.24 14.05
N GLY A 153 -6.81 -8.06 14.57
CA GLY A 153 -6.24 -6.93 13.84
C GLY A 153 -4.71 -7.00 13.68
N HIS A 154 -4.06 -8.13 13.96
CA HIS A 154 -2.63 -8.27 13.72
C HIS A 154 -2.30 -8.18 12.22
N HIS A 155 -1.53 -7.16 11.84
CA HIS A 155 -1.19 -6.88 10.44
C HIS A 155 0.10 -7.60 10.00
N GLY A 156 0.90 -8.06 10.95
CA GLY A 156 2.21 -8.68 10.74
C GLY A 156 3.29 -7.98 11.56
N THR A 157 4.34 -8.71 11.91
CA THR A 157 5.49 -8.15 12.61
C THR A 157 6.23 -7.14 11.73
N PRO A 158 6.98 -6.19 12.32
CA PRO A 158 7.82 -5.27 11.55
C PRO A 158 8.67 -5.99 10.47
N GLU A 159 9.28 -7.12 10.84
CA GLU A 159 10.09 -7.94 9.94
C GLU A 159 9.27 -8.57 8.81
N GLU A 160 8.09 -9.12 9.11
CA GLU A 160 7.19 -9.69 8.11
C GLU A 160 6.76 -8.63 7.09
N ARG A 161 6.39 -7.44 7.55
CA ARG A 161 5.95 -6.31 6.69
C ARG A 161 7.07 -5.81 5.79
N GLY A 162 8.27 -5.63 6.34
CA GLY A 162 9.46 -5.26 5.56
C GLY A 162 9.86 -6.34 4.54
N ALA A 163 9.74 -7.62 4.91
CA ALA A 163 10.03 -8.75 4.02
C ALA A 163 9.03 -8.85 2.86
N ALA A 164 7.73 -8.63 3.12
CA ALA A 164 6.70 -8.62 2.08
C ALA A 164 6.96 -7.54 1.02
N ILE A 165 7.28 -6.30 1.44
CA ILE A 165 7.71 -5.22 0.54
C ILE A 165 8.93 -5.65 -0.28
N SER A 166 9.95 -6.19 0.39
CA SER A 166 11.21 -6.58 -0.26
C SER A 166 10.97 -7.66 -1.32
N LYS A 167 10.07 -8.62 -1.05
CA LYS A 167 9.73 -9.67 -2.01
C LYS A 167 8.97 -9.12 -3.22
N GLY A 168 7.99 -8.25 -3.00
CA GLY A 168 7.31 -7.57 -4.09
C GLY A 168 8.26 -6.76 -4.97
N PHE A 169 9.18 -6.03 -4.35
CA PHE A 169 10.22 -5.27 -5.05
C PHE A 169 11.08 -6.16 -5.94
N GLU A 170 11.53 -7.33 -5.44
CA GLU A 170 12.34 -8.27 -6.20
C GLU A 170 11.62 -8.78 -7.46
N ILE A 171 10.33 -9.14 -7.33
CA ILE A 171 9.49 -9.62 -8.43
C ILE A 171 9.41 -8.60 -9.57
N ALA A 172 9.28 -7.31 -9.24
CA ALA A 172 9.30 -6.25 -10.24
C ALA A 172 10.71 -5.95 -10.77
N TYR A 173 11.64 -5.65 -9.87
CA TYR A 173 12.92 -5.03 -10.23
C TYR A 173 13.93 -6.04 -10.79
N ARG A 174 14.05 -7.22 -10.17
CA ARG A 174 15.01 -8.25 -10.58
C ARG A 174 14.41 -9.20 -11.62
N GLU A 175 13.21 -9.71 -11.34
CA GLU A 175 12.58 -10.72 -12.19
C GLU A 175 11.78 -10.10 -13.35
N LYS A 176 11.47 -8.79 -13.30
CA LYS A 176 10.75 -8.05 -14.35
C LYS A 176 9.39 -8.68 -14.71
N ARG A 177 8.72 -9.26 -13.71
CA ARG A 177 7.44 -9.93 -13.88
C ARG A 177 6.31 -8.95 -14.16
N SER A 178 5.36 -9.37 -14.98
CA SER A 178 4.09 -8.68 -15.21
C SER A 178 3.25 -8.62 -13.93
N LEU A 179 2.25 -7.73 -13.89
CA LEU A 179 1.33 -7.66 -12.75
C LEU A 179 0.59 -8.98 -12.53
N SER A 180 0.20 -9.69 -13.60
CA SER A 180 -0.46 -11.00 -13.48
C SER A 180 0.43 -12.05 -12.81
N GLU A 181 1.72 -12.08 -13.13
CA GLU A 181 2.69 -12.97 -12.48
C GLU A 181 2.98 -12.53 -11.05
N ALA A 182 3.01 -11.22 -10.79
CA ALA A 182 3.17 -10.67 -9.45
C ALA A 182 1.98 -11.02 -8.54
N ILE A 183 0.74 -11.00 -9.06
CA ILE A 183 -0.45 -11.46 -8.31
C ILE A 183 -0.31 -12.94 -7.93
N GLN A 184 0.12 -13.80 -8.86
CA GLN A 184 0.35 -15.21 -8.56
C GLN A 184 1.44 -15.39 -7.48
N ALA A 185 2.55 -14.66 -7.61
CA ALA A 185 3.64 -14.70 -6.63
C ALA A 185 3.20 -14.19 -5.26
N ALA A 186 2.40 -13.11 -5.20
CA ALA A 186 1.89 -12.53 -3.97
C ALA A 186 0.90 -13.47 -3.27
N ASN A 187 0.03 -14.16 -4.01
CA ASN A 187 -0.85 -15.21 -3.46
C ASN A 187 -0.02 -16.35 -2.84
N ASN A 188 0.95 -16.88 -3.58
CA ASN A 188 1.80 -17.98 -3.09
C ASN A 188 2.59 -17.57 -1.84
N PHE A 189 3.12 -16.35 -1.83
CA PHE A 189 3.78 -15.77 -0.67
C PHE A 189 2.83 -15.73 0.53
N ALA A 190 1.68 -15.06 0.41
CA ALA A 190 0.74 -14.90 1.52
C ALA A 190 0.18 -16.23 2.05
N LEU A 191 -0.09 -17.20 1.18
CA LEU A 191 -0.61 -18.52 1.57
C LEU A 191 0.42 -19.40 2.29
N SER A 192 1.72 -19.06 2.20
CA SER A 192 2.79 -19.79 2.88
C SER A 192 3.05 -19.34 4.33
N LEU A 193 2.38 -18.26 4.78
CA LEU A 193 2.59 -17.59 6.08
C LEU A 193 1.69 -18.07 7.22
#